data_AF-A0A7S3KGB4-F1
#
_entry.id   AF-A0A7S3KGB4-F1
#
_cell.length_a   1.000
_cell.length_b   1.000
_cell.length_c   1.000
_cell.angle_alpha   90.00
_cell.angle_beta   90.00
_cell.angle_gamma   90.00
#
_symmetry.space_group_name_H-M   'P 1'
#
loop_
_entity.id
_entity.type
_entity.pdbx_description
1 polymer ?
#
loop_
_entity_poly.entity_id
_entity_poly.type
_entity_poly.pdbx_seq_one_letter_code
_entity_poly.pdbx_strand_id
1 'polypeptide(L)'
;AHYFKSRPATQSDVYRQTRSAANVEEIENVDDEVVINPHMPKYITNAPWYLNKDKPTLKHQRNKKTNKVPLDHWYNRGAKKAKKISKFRKGACKNCGAMTHDAKFCMDRPRKVNAKMANKTFGEDEDVQDLDLTFEAKIDRWNGYTGDMYNKEIIPEYNRVENERKRLKAEQLQEKLKEKVDKPKTEMDEMMSDSDLDERSEGEVKDVKVDDQDADLAKNPRITSLNKNLRMRNDTVKYLRNIWDDKVHYDGKSRAMRVEAETVEGQEPIMSEKDRLKTGEYLNLLDQDNFVKQAKEKGDVELNTVSMPSQAELAFRNFTKNKKVLMTEKQKVLFEKYGGQEHEMTDDVKQQIIEEQEKAIEDYKAQMATKKVEKKRIKEQEDDIYPNGHTYPWGSFKHPTFGEGYKC
;
A
#
# COMPACT_ATOMS: atom_id res chain seq x y z
N ALA A 1 28.56 45.91 -46.53
CA ALA A 1 28.10 44.63 -45.95
C ALA A 1 27.73 44.87 -44.49
N HIS A 2 26.44 45.05 -44.18
CA HIS A 2 25.98 45.18 -42.80
C HIS A 2 25.97 43.79 -42.16
N TYR A 3 26.96 43.52 -41.31
CA TYR A 3 26.96 42.35 -40.45
C TYR A 3 25.76 42.43 -39.51
N PHE A 4 24.85 41.46 -39.62
CA PHE A 4 23.84 41.19 -38.61
C PHE A 4 24.58 40.84 -37.31
N LYS A 5 24.69 41.78 -36.38
CA LYS A 5 25.12 41.48 -35.01
C LYS A 5 24.12 40.48 -34.45
N SER A 6 24.57 39.25 -34.18
CA SER A 6 23.77 38.29 -33.44
C SER A 6 23.33 38.94 -32.13
N ARG A 7 22.04 38.86 -31.82
CA ARG A 7 21.54 39.32 -30.52
C ARG A 7 22.34 38.59 -29.43
N PRO A 8 22.87 39.28 -28.42
CA PRO A 8 23.51 38.59 -27.30
C PRO A 8 22.49 37.61 -26.75
N ALA A 9 22.90 36.36 -26.56
CA ALA A 9 22.06 35.35 -25.93
C ALA A 9 21.54 35.98 -24.64
N THR A 10 20.21 36.07 -24.49
CA THR A 10 19.67 36.68 -23.29
C THR A 10 20.14 35.83 -22.12
N GLN A 11 20.43 36.45 -20.98
CA GLN A 11 20.85 35.72 -19.78
C GLN A 11 19.88 34.56 -19.46
N SER A 12 18.60 34.71 -19.84
CA SER A 12 17.59 33.65 -19.78
C SER A 12 17.88 32.40 -20.64
N ASP A 13 18.53 32.52 -21.80
CA ASP A 13 18.88 31.40 -22.68
C ASP A 13 20.13 30.64 -22.19
N VAL A 14 21.08 31.34 -21.58
CA VAL A 14 22.27 30.73 -20.95
C VAL A 14 21.88 29.94 -19.71
N TYR A 15 21.06 30.52 -18.81
CA TYR A 15 20.52 29.81 -17.65
C TYR A 15 19.66 28.58 -18.03
N ARG A 16 19.15 28.50 -19.26
CA ARG A 16 18.33 27.36 -19.74
C ARG A 16 19.16 26.17 -20.18
N GLN A 17 20.25 26.40 -20.90
CA GLN A 17 21.15 25.32 -21.30
C GLN A 17 21.80 24.67 -20.08
N THR A 18 22.07 25.47 -19.04
CA THR A 18 22.57 24.97 -17.76
C THR A 18 21.48 24.28 -16.92
N ARG A 19 20.21 24.75 -16.99
CA ARG A 19 19.05 24.04 -16.38
C ARG A 19 18.81 22.65 -16.96
N SER A 20 18.94 22.48 -18.27
CA SER A 20 18.82 21.15 -18.91
C SER A 20 19.93 20.18 -18.51
N ALA A 21 21.02 20.67 -17.92
CA ALA A 21 22.15 19.87 -17.45
C ALA A 21 22.07 19.52 -15.94
N ALA A 22 20.86 19.55 -15.36
CA ALA A 22 20.53 19.10 -13.99
C ALA A 22 21.10 19.90 -12.81
N ASN A 23 21.81 21.01 -13.04
CA ASN A 23 22.54 21.75 -11.99
C ASN A 23 21.98 23.16 -11.66
N VAL A 24 20.68 23.41 -11.85
CA VAL A 24 20.08 24.73 -11.54
C VAL A 24 18.71 24.60 -10.88
N GLU A 25 18.48 25.52 -9.94
CA GLU A 25 17.24 25.73 -9.18
C GLU A 25 15.97 25.61 -10.01
N GLU A 26 15.08 24.80 -9.45
CA GLU A 26 13.72 24.54 -9.86
C GLU A 26 12.91 25.85 -9.94
N ILE A 27 12.11 26.02 -11.00
CA ILE A 27 11.24 27.20 -11.11
C ILE A 27 10.02 26.94 -10.24
N GLU A 28 9.92 27.63 -9.12
CA GLU A 28 8.73 27.62 -8.29
C GLU A 28 7.54 28.18 -9.08
N ASN A 29 6.45 27.42 -9.17
CA ASN A 29 5.19 27.98 -9.64
C ASN A 29 4.73 29.00 -8.59
N VAL A 30 4.38 30.20 -9.04
CA VAL A 30 3.95 31.27 -8.12
C VAL A 30 2.54 31.06 -7.59
N ASP A 31 1.82 30.15 -8.22
CA ASP A 31 0.40 29.91 -8.05
C ASP A 31 0.09 28.62 -7.25
N ASP A 32 1.00 27.65 -7.27
CA ASP A 32 0.91 26.34 -6.61
C ASP A 32 2.34 25.99 -6.14
N GLU A 33 2.55 25.40 -4.97
CA GLU A 33 3.89 24.99 -4.47
C GLU A 33 4.53 23.83 -5.27
N VAL A 34 4.02 23.54 -6.45
CA VAL A 34 4.55 22.52 -7.35
C VAL A 34 5.67 23.15 -8.17
N VAL A 35 6.76 22.44 -8.40
CA VAL A 35 7.85 22.92 -9.25
C VAL A 35 7.53 22.69 -10.74
N ILE A 36 7.87 23.66 -11.60
CA ILE A 36 7.82 23.45 -13.06
C ILE A 36 9.08 22.70 -13.48
N ASN A 37 8.89 21.52 -14.10
CA ASN A 37 9.97 20.76 -14.68
C ASN A 37 10.73 21.61 -15.74
N PRO A 38 12.05 21.85 -15.57
CA PRO A 38 12.84 22.66 -16.49
C PRO A 38 12.93 22.11 -17.92
N HIS A 39 12.69 20.82 -18.11
CA HIS A 39 12.72 20.16 -19.42
C HIS A 39 11.43 20.36 -20.24
N MET A 40 10.40 21.00 -19.68
CA MET A 40 9.19 21.33 -20.44
C MET A 40 9.48 22.44 -21.46
N PRO A 41 9.08 22.27 -22.73
CA PRO A 41 9.37 23.27 -23.76
C PRO A 41 8.62 24.58 -23.51
N LYS A 42 9.24 25.71 -23.89
CA LYS A 42 8.77 27.09 -23.59
C LYS A 42 7.34 27.37 -24.02
N TYR A 43 6.90 26.82 -25.15
CA TYR A 43 5.55 27.05 -25.66
C TYR A 43 4.47 26.39 -24.80
N ILE A 44 4.82 25.41 -23.98
CA ILE A 44 3.92 24.80 -23.00
C ILE A 44 3.95 25.57 -21.68
N THR A 45 5.14 25.97 -21.22
CA THR A 45 5.33 26.61 -19.90
C THR A 45 4.93 28.08 -19.87
N ASN A 46 5.12 28.81 -20.97
CA ASN A 46 4.72 30.22 -21.03
C ASN A 46 3.20 30.32 -21.12
N ALA A 47 2.60 31.04 -20.18
CA ALA A 47 1.19 31.36 -20.23
C ALA A 47 0.91 32.32 -21.42
N PRO A 48 -0.08 32.04 -22.27
CA PRO A 48 -0.51 32.96 -23.30
C PRO A 48 -0.96 34.31 -22.73
N TRP A 49 -0.76 35.38 -23.50
CA TRP A 49 -1.05 36.76 -23.09
C TRP A 49 -2.49 36.97 -22.59
N TYR A 50 -3.48 36.29 -23.16
CA TYR A 50 -4.90 36.43 -22.79
C TYR A 50 -5.23 35.89 -21.38
N LEU A 51 -4.28 35.25 -20.70
CA LEU A 51 -4.42 34.83 -19.31
C LEU A 51 -3.80 35.83 -18.32
N ASN A 52 -3.16 36.91 -18.80
CA ASN A 52 -2.59 38.00 -18.00
C ASN A 52 -1.74 37.53 -16.81
N LYS A 53 -0.83 36.58 -17.05
CA LYS A 53 0.11 36.09 -16.04
C LYS A 53 1.54 36.32 -16.52
N ASP A 54 2.22 37.27 -15.88
CA ASP A 54 3.62 37.59 -16.15
C ASP A 54 4.60 36.59 -15.51
N LYS A 55 4.08 35.73 -14.62
CA LYS A 55 4.85 34.75 -13.85
C LYS A 55 4.68 33.35 -14.44
N PRO A 56 5.73 32.50 -14.37
CA PRO A 56 5.67 31.14 -14.88
C PRO A 56 4.61 30.33 -14.10
N THR A 57 3.65 29.75 -14.83
CA THR A 57 2.54 28.96 -14.27
C THR A 57 2.15 27.87 -15.27
N LEU A 58 1.65 26.75 -14.78
CA LEU A 58 1.12 25.67 -15.61
C LEU A 58 -0.42 25.55 -15.53
N LYS A 59 -1.10 26.49 -14.85
CA LYS A 59 -2.57 26.46 -14.69
C LYS A 59 -3.32 26.52 -16.01
N HIS A 60 -2.75 27.11 -17.06
CA HIS A 60 -3.38 27.19 -18.39
C HIS A 60 -3.43 25.86 -19.13
N GLN A 61 -2.55 24.92 -18.79
CA GLN A 61 -2.55 23.56 -19.32
C GLN A 61 -3.50 22.63 -18.56
N ARG A 62 -3.97 23.02 -17.37
CA ARG A 62 -4.94 22.23 -16.60
C ARG A 62 -6.32 22.36 -17.25
N ASN A 63 -7.01 21.22 -17.38
CA ASN A 63 -8.33 21.18 -17.98
C ASN A 63 -9.32 22.06 -17.20
N LYS A 64 -10.04 22.94 -17.91
CA LYS A 64 -11.15 23.70 -17.34
C LYS A 64 -12.30 22.71 -17.12
N LYS A 65 -12.66 22.46 -15.86
CA LYS A 65 -13.62 21.43 -15.42
C LYS A 65 -14.80 21.34 -16.39
N THR A 66 -14.92 20.21 -17.09
CA THR A 66 -16.15 19.84 -17.78
C THR A 66 -17.16 19.41 -16.73
N ASN A 67 -18.42 19.82 -16.87
CA ASN A 67 -19.49 19.36 -15.99
C ASN A 67 -19.69 17.86 -16.22
N LYS A 68 -19.09 17.04 -15.36
CA LYS A 68 -19.31 15.59 -15.36
C LYS A 68 -20.67 15.33 -14.74
N VAL A 69 -21.53 14.64 -15.49
CA VAL A 69 -22.82 14.18 -15.00
C VAL A 69 -22.59 13.03 -14.00
N PRO A 70 -23.23 13.02 -12.81
CA PRO A 70 -23.09 11.92 -11.88
C PRO A 70 -23.74 10.64 -12.41
N LEU A 71 -23.25 9.48 -11.97
CA LEU A 71 -23.71 8.17 -12.45
C LEU A 71 -25.22 7.93 -12.21
N ASP A 72 -25.77 8.49 -11.13
CA ASP A 72 -27.17 8.36 -10.74
C ASP A 72 -28.11 9.33 -11.48
N HIS A 73 -27.59 10.14 -12.41
CA HIS A 73 -28.41 11.11 -13.13
C HIS A 73 -29.13 10.46 -14.30
N TRP A 74 -30.34 9.97 -14.04
CA TRP A 74 -31.19 9.37 -15.06
C TRP A 74 -32.62 9.91 -15.00
N TYR A 75 -33.39 9.68 -16.07
CA TYR A 75 -34.78 10.11 -16.18
C TYR A 75 -35.64 9.50 -15.06
N ASN A 76 -36.45 10.33 -14.42
CA ASN A 76 -37.44 9.91 -13.43
C ASN A 76 -38.61 9.17 -14.10
N ARG A 77 -38.46 7.87 -14.37
CA ARG A 77 -39.50 7.06 -15.02
C ARG A 77 -40.75 6.97 -14.14
N GLY A 78 -41.91 7.29 -14.72
CA GLY A 78 -43.20 7.18 -14.05
C GLY A 78 -43.50 8.28 -13.02
N ALA A 79 -42.60 9.26 -12.85
CA ALA A 79 -42.84 10.40 -11.98
C ALA A 79 -43.94 11.30 -12.58
N LYS A 80 -44.93 11.61 -11.75
CA LYS A 80 -46.06 12.48 -12.08
C LYS A 80 -46.03 13.71 -11.18
N LYS A 81 -46.40 14.86 -11.72
CA LYS A 81 -46.55 16.09 -10.94
C LYS A 81 -47.71 15.91 -9.97
N ALA A 82 -47.49 16.17 -8.68
CA ALA A 82 -48.40 15.85 -7.57
C ALA A 82 -49.78 16.52 -7.59
N LYS A 83 -50.14 17.27 -8.64
CA LYS A 83 -51.38 18.03 -8.71
C LYS A 83 -52.49 17.22 -9.38
N LYS A 84 -53.44 16.73 -8.58
CA LYS A 84 -54.67 16.11 -9.08
C LYS A 84 -55.51 17.15 -9.83
N ILE A 85 -55.83 16.85 -11.09
CA ILE A 85 -56.57 17.74 -11.99
C ILE A 85 -58.06 17.40 -11.93
N SER A 86 -58.91 18.39 -11.67
CA SER A 86 -60.37 18.23 -11.55
C SER A 86 -61.15 18.73 -12.77
N LYS A 87 -60.52 19.50 -13.66
CA LYS A 87 -61.15 20.09 -14.85
C LYS A 87 -60.22 20.00 -16.06
N PHE A 88 -60.80 19.87 -17.25
CA PHE A 88 -60.05 19.89 -18.50
C PHE A 88 -59.39 21.25 -18.72
N ARG A 89 -58.08 21.24 -19.01
CA ARG A 89 -57.30 22.45 -19.30
C ARG A 89 -57.18 22.65 -20.81
N LYS A 90 -57.27 23.91 -21.26
CA LYS A 90 -57.10 24.24 -22.68
C LYS A 90 -55.65 23.92 -23.09
N GLY A 91 -55.49 23.21 -24.20
CA GLY A 91 -54.18 22.73 -24.67
C GLY A 91 -53.79 21.33 -24.16
N ALA A 92 -54.57 20.75 -23.25
CA ALA A 92 -54.32 19.39 -22.80
C ALA A 92 -54.69 18.36 -23.87
N CYS A 93 -54.06 17.19 -23.80
CA CYS A 93 -54.38 16.00 -24.57
C CYS A 93 -55.89 15.76 -24.55
N LYS A 94 -56.51 15.71 -25.73
CA LYS A 94 -57.96 15.50 -25.84
C LYS A 94 -58.37 14.15 -25.22
N ASN A 95 -57.54 13.11 -25.35
CA ASN A 95 -57.82 11.77 -24.86
C ASN A 95 -57.74 11.70 -23.33
N CYS A 96 -56.58 11.88 -22.70
CA CYS A 96 -56.35 11.68 -21.26
C CYS A 96 -56.46 12.97 -20.40
N GLY A 97 -56.22 14.15 -20.98
CA GLY A 97 -56.26 15.43 -20.25
C GLY A 97 -54.93 15.88 -19.61
N ALA A 98 -53.82 15.19 -19.86
CA ALA A 98 -52.47 15.65 -19.51
C ALA A 98 -51.99 16.77 -20.46
N MET A 99 -51.13 17.68 -19.97
CA MET A 99 -50.57 18.79 -20.77
C MET A 99 -49.21 18.46 -21.41
N THR A 100 -48.62 17.30 -21.12
CA THR A 100 -47.26 16.96 -21.55
C THR A 100 -47.17 16.48 -23.00
N HIS A 101 -48.27 16.00 -23.58
CA HIS A 101 -48.30 15.41 -24.92
C HIS A 101 -49.64 15.66 -25.63
N ASP A 102 -49.65 15.42 -26.95
CA ASP A 102 -50.85 15.48 -27.79
C ASP A 102 -51.63 14.16 -27.84
N ALA A 103 -52.89 14.21 -28.27
CA ALA A 103 -53.76 13.03 -28.38
C ALA A 103 -53.20 11.90 -29.27
N LYS A 104 -52.32 12.21 -30.24
CA LYS A 104 -51.67 11.22 -31.10
C LYS A 104 -50.56 10.44 -30.38
N PHE A 105 -49.85 11.09 -29.45
CA PHE A 105 -48.75 10.50 -28.68
C PHE A 105 -49.21 10.07 -27.28
N CYS A 106 -50.52 9.94 -27.07
CA CYS A 106 -51.08 9.57 -25.80
C CYS A 106 -50.80 8.10 -25.49
N MET A 107 -50.20 7.85 -24.32
CA MET A 107 -49.91 6.49 -23.84
C MET A 107 -51.16 5.77 -23.31
N ASP A 108 -52.21 6.52 -22.98
CA ASP A 108 -53.50 5.94 -22.59
C ASP A 108 -54.25 5.42 -23.82
N ARG A 109 -54.96 4.31 -23.62
CA ARG A 109 -55.84 3.72 -24.64
C ARG A 109 -56.78 4.79 -25.22
N PRO A 110 -56.88 4.92 -26.56
CA PRO A 110 -57.82 5.85 -27.19
C PRO A 110 -59.25 5.60 -26.71
N ARG A 111 -59.89 6.61 -26.12
CA ARG A 111 -61.25 6.51 -25.57
C ARG A 111 -62.29 6.86 -26.64
N LYS A 112 -63.43 6.17 -26.62
CA LYS A 112 -64.60 6.52 -27.46
C LYS A 112 -65.16 7.89 -27.07
N VAL A 113 -65.24 8.16 -25.77
CA VAL A 113 -65.54 9.48 -25.21
C VAL A 113 -64.30 9.99 -24.49
N ASN A 114 -63.72 11.04 -25.06
CA ASN A 114 -62.43 11.61 -24.67
C ASN A 114 -62.54 12.49 -23.40
N ALA A 115 -61.43 12.72 -22.68
CA ALA A 115 -61.37 13.57 -21.47
C ALA A 115 -62.05 14.92 -21.69
N LYS A 116 -61.79 15.52 -22.86
CA LYS A 116 -62.32 16.83 -23.24
C LYS A 116 -63.84 16.88 -23.27
N MET A 117 -64.49 15.78 -23.70
CA MET A 117 -65.95 15.69 -23.83
C MET A 117 -66.60 15.17 -22.54
N ALA A 118 -65.98 14.18 -21.89
CA ALA A 118 -66.51 13.57 -20.67
C ALA A 118 -66.31 14.43 -19.41
N ASN A 119 -65.31 15.32 -19.41
CA ASN A 119 -64.86 16.10 -18.23
C ASN A 119 -64.65 15.25 -16.96
N LYS A 120 -64.29 13.98 -17.15
CA LYS A 120 -64.10 12.98 -16.10
C LYS A 120 -62.85 12.16 -16.43
N THR A 121 -62.17 11.67 -15.38
CA THR A 121 -60.97 10.82 -15.49
C THR A 121 -59.82 11.49 -16.25
N PHE A 122 -59.10 12.38 -15.55
CA PHE A 122 -57.93 13.10 -16.04
C PHE A 122 -56.64 12.36 -15.66
N GLY A 123 -55.72 12.23 -16.62
CA GLY A 123 -54.34 11.85 -16.33
C GLY A 123 -53.61 12.98 -15.60
N GLU A 124 -52.66 12.62 -14.74
CA GLU A 124 -51.72 13.57 -14.13
C GLU A 124 -50.65 13.97 -15.16
N ASP A 125 -50.05 15.14 -14.99
CA ASP A 125 -48.98 15.60 -15.88
C ASP A 125 -47.68 14.84 -15.56
N GLU A 126 -47.00 14.36 -16.60
CA GLU A 126 -45.69 13.72 -16.48
C GLU A 126 -44.59 14.75 -16.16
N ASP A 127 -43.51 14.28 -15.54
CA ASP A 127 -42.30 15.09 -15.38
C ASP A 127 -41.38 14.90 -16.60
N VAL A 128 -41.30 15.92 -17.46
CA VAL A 128 -40.48 15.90 -18.68
C VAL A 128 -39.14 16.54 -18.36
N GLN A 129 -38.07 15.75 -18.45
CA GLN A 129 -36.69 16.17 -18.18
C GLN A 129 -35.86 16.09 -19.47
N ASP A 130 -34.93 17.03 -19.63
CA ASP A 130 -33.91 16.99 -20.69
C ASP A 130 -32.54 16.82 -20.02
N LEU A 131 -31.83 15.76 -20.36
CA LEU A 131 -30.58 15.35 -19.71
C LEU A 131 -29.42 15.39 -20.70
N ASP A 132 -28.43 16.23 -20.41
CA ASP A 132 -27.19 16.33 -21.18
C ASP A 132 -26.18 15.24 -20.78
N LEU A 133 -26.43 14.01 -21.23
CA LEU A 133 -25.60 12.85 -20.91
C LEU A 133 -24.36 12.71 -21.81
N THR A 134 -23.30 12.08 -21.28
CA THR A 134 -22.12 11.68 -22.06
C THR A 134 -22.41 10.49 -22.98
N PHE A 135 -21.50 10.18 -23.92
CA PHE A 135 -21.68 9.05 -24.85
C PHE A 135 -21.87 7.72 -24.12
N GLU A 136 -21.02 7.42 -23.14
CA GLU A 136 -21.12 6.21 -22.32
C GLU A 136 -22.40 6.19 -21.49
N ALA A 137 -22.76 7.32 -20.86
CA ALA A 137 -23.97 7.41 -20.06
C ALA A 137 -25.26 7.24 -20.89
N LYS A 138 -25.27 7.55 -22.20
CA LYS A 138 -26.43 7.28 -23.07
C LYS A 138 -26.61 5.80 -23.39
N ILE A 139 -25.50 5.05 -23.45
CA ILE A 139 -25.47 3.65 -23.91
C ILE A 139 -25.46 2.68 -22.71
N ASP A 140 -25.24 3.17 -21.49
CA ASP A 140 -25.21 2.33 -20.30
C ASP A 140 -26.53 1.55 -20.14
N ARG A 141 -26.38 0.22 -20.13
CA ARG A 141 -27.49 -0.73 -19.98
C ARG A 141 -28.13 -0.62 -18.59
N TRP A 142 -27.37 -0.22 -17.58
CA TRP A 142 -27.80 -0.18 -16.19
C TRP A 142 -28.32 1.19 -15.75
N ASN A 143 -28.65 2.05 -16.70
CA ASN A 143 -29.26 3.36 -16.41
C ASN A 143 -30.61 3.24 -15.68
N GLY A 144 -30.72 3.91 -14.52
CA GLY A 144 -31.90 3.87 -13.65
C GLY A 144 -31.97 2.62 -12.76
N TYR A 145 -30.88 1.86 -12.67
CA TYR A 145 -30.76 0.76 -11.73
C TYR A 145 -30.67 1.28 -10.29
N THR A 146 -31.51 0.74 -9.41
CA THR A 146 -31.43 1.02 -7.97
C THR A 146 -30.90 -0.20 -7.23
N GLY A 147 -30.09 0.02 -6.18
CA GLY A 147 -29.56 -1.07 -5.36
C GLY A 147 -30.66 -1.97 -4.76
N ASP A 148 -31.86 -1.44 -4.58
CA ASP A 148 -33.04 -2.19 -4.15
C ASP A 148 -33.44 -3.30 -5.12
N MET A 149 -33.20 -3.16 -6.43
CA MET A 149 -33.51 -4.22 -7.40
C MET A 149 -32.66 -5.46 -7.11
N TYR A 150 -31.37 -5.29 -6.83
CA TYR A 150 -30.49 -6.39 -6.39
C TYR A 150 -31.02 -7.09 -5.15
N ASN A 151 -31.39 -6.28 -4.15
CA ASN A 151 -31.79 -6.77 -2.84
C ASN A 151 -33.13 -7.52 -2.89
N LYS A 152 -34.03 -7.13 -3.80
CA LYS A 152 -35.38 -7.72 -3.92
C LYS A 152 -35.43 -8.94 -4.82
N GLU A 153 -34.58 -9.02 -5.83
CA GLU A 153 -34.63 -10.11 -6.82
C GLU A 153 -33.51 -11.12 -6.58
N ILE A 154 -32.24 -10.66 -6.59
CA ILE A 154 -31.08 -11.54 -6.64
C ILE A 154 -30.79 -12.17 -5.27
N ILE A 155 -30.72 -11.38 -4.20
CA ILE A 155 -30.45 -11.90 -2.84
C ILE A 155 -31.42 -13.02 -2.43
N PRO A 156 -32.75 -12.86 -2.53
CA PRO A 156 -33.67 -13.93 -2.14
C PRO A 156 -33.58 -15.17 -3.03
N GLU A 157 -33.27 -15.03 -4.32
CA GLU A 157 -33.00 -16.18 -5.18
C GLU A 157 -31.80 -16.99 -4.71
N TYR A 158 -30.67 -16.32 -4.42
CA TYR A 158 -29.49 -16.99 -3.84
C TYR A 158 -29.81 -17.64 -2.49
N ASN A 159 -30.55 -16.96 -1.62
CA ASN A 159 -30.97 -17.52 -0.33
C ASN A 159 -31.84 -18.79 -0.50
N ARG A 160 -32.73 -18.83 -1.50
CA ARG A 160 -33.52 -20.03 -1.82
C ARG A 160 -32.62 -21.18 -2.27
N VAL A 161 -31.67 -20.90 -3.16
CA VAL A 161 -30.71 -21.90 -3.65
C VAL A 161 -29.84 -22.43 -2.50
N GLU A 162 -29.35 -21.56 -1.61
CA GLU A 162 -28.56 -21.99 -0.45
C GLU A 162 -29.38 -22.83 0.54
N ASN A 163 -30.64 -22.47 0.78
CA ASN A 163 -31.52 -23.23 1.66
C ASN A 163 -31.80 -24.64 1.12
N GLU A 164 -32.06 -24.78 -0.18
CA GLU A 164 -32.22 -26.10 -0.81
C GLU A 164 -30.91 -26.90 -0.77
N ARG A 165 -29.75 -26.28 -1.02
CA ARG A 165 -28.43 -26.93 -0.88
C ARG A 165 -28.20 -27.45 0.53
N LYS A 166 -28.54 -26.67 1.56
CA LYS A 166 -28.44 -27.07 2.97
C LYS A 166 -29.37 -28.23 3.29
N ARG A 167 -30.61 -28.19 2.78
CA ARG A 167 -31.60 -29.26 2.95
C ARG A 167 -31.13 -30.58 2.32
N LEU A 168 -30.66 -30.56 1.08
CA LEU A 168 -30.12 -31.74 0.40
C LEU A 168 -28.90 -32.31 1.12
N LYS A 169 -28.00 -31.46 1.61
CA LYS A 169 -26.83 -31.90 2.40
C LYS A 169 -27.25 -32.55 3.72
N ALA A 170 -28.28 -32.02 4.38
CA ALA A 170 -28.81 -32.59 5.62
C ALA A 170 -29.49 -33.95 5.38
N GLU A 171 -30.27 -34.08 4.31
CA GLU A 171 -30.91 -35.33 3.90
C GLU A 171 -29.88 -36.42 3.58
N GLN A 172 -28.84 -36.09 2.81
CA GLN A 172 -27.72 -37.00 2.52
C GLN A 172 -26.98 -37.43 3.79
N LEU A 173 -26.77 -36.52 4.74
CA LEU A 173 -26.12 -36.86 6.01
C LEU A 173 -26.99 -37.81 6.85
N GLN A 174 -28.30 -37.59 6.88
CA GLN A 174 -29.26 -38.46 7.55
C GLN A 174 -29.33 -39.85 6.91
N GLU A 175 -29.31 -39.94 5.59
CA GLU A 175 -29.29 -41.21 4.86
C GLU A 175 -28.01 -42.00 5.18
N LYS A 176 -26.84 -41.35 5.13
CA LYS A 176 -25.56 -41.96 5.55
C LYS A 176 -25.56 -42.41 7.01
N LEU A 177 -26.19 -41.66 7.90
CA LEU A 177 -26.33 -42.05 9.30
C LEU A 177 -27.21 -43.29 9.45
N LYS A 178 -28.31 -43.39 8.69
CA LYS A 178 -29.19 -44.57 8.67
C LYS A 178 -28.46 -45.80 8.12
N GLU A 179 -27.76 -45.68 7.01
CA GLU A 179 -26.94 -46.75 6.44
C GLU A 179 -25.86 -47.27 7.41
N LYS A 180 -25.27 -46.39 8.23
CA LYS A 180 -24.30 -46.77 9.28
C LYS A 180 -24.94 -47.52 10.45
N VAL A 181 -26.22 -47.28 10.74
CA VAL A 181 -26.94 -47.98 11.82
C VAL A 181 -27.35 -49.40 11.40
N ASP A 182 -27.55 -49.62 10.10
CA ASP A 182 -27.99 -50.93 9.55
C ASP A 182 -26.83 -51.92 9.28
N LYS A 183 -25.55 -51.51 9.41
CA LYS A 183 -24.38 -52.40 9.23
C LYS A 183 -23.84 -52.97 10.55
N PRO A 184 -23.40 -54.24 10.59
CA PRO A 184 -22.88 -54.88 11.80
C PRO A 184 -21.56 -54.26 12.29
N LYS A 185 -21.38 -54.22 13.61
CA LYS A 185 -20.28 -53.55 14.35
C LYS A 185 -18.84 -53.89 13.92
N THR A 186 -18.61 -54.94 13.16
CA THR A 186 -17.28 -55.40 12.76
C THR A 186 -16.67 -54.64 11.58
N GLU A 187 -17.48 -53.95 10.76
CA GLU A 187 -17.00 -53.12 9.62
C GLU A 187 -17.00 -51.60 9.94
N MET A 188 -17.48 -51.21 11.13
CA MET A 188 -17.58 -49.82 11.57
C MET A 188 -16.23 -49.20 11.96
N ASP A 189 -15.22 -50.03 12.29
CA ASP A 189 -13.91 -49.55 12.77
C ASP A 189 -12.95 -49.20 11.61
N GLU A 190 -13.08 -49.86 10.45
CA GLU A 190 -12.25 -49.58 9.26
C GLU A 190 -12.68 -48.31 8.49
N MET A 191 -13.96 -47.91 8.58
CA MET A 191 -14.48 -46.69 7.92
C MET A 191 -14.37 -45.41 8.77
N MET A 192 -13.97 -45.52 10.04
CA MET A 192 -13.68 -44.36 10.90
C MET A 192 -12.28 -43.77 10.65
N SER A 193 -11.45 -44.47 9.86
CA SER A 193 -10.14 -44.00 9.40
C SER A 193 -10.23 -43.10 8.15
N ASP A 194 -11.36 -43.12 7.43
CA ASP A 194 -11.55 -42.38 6.17
C ASP A 194 -12.36 -41.08 6.34
N SER A 195 -12.72 -40.70 7.58
CA SER A 195 -13.35 -39.39 7.85
C SER A 195 -12.36 -38.24 8.03
N ASP A 196 -11.06 -38.53 7.97
CA ASP A 196 -9.96 -37.56 8.04
C ASP A 196 -9.28 -37.32 6.68
N LEU A 197 -9.93 -37.70 5.57
CA LEU A 197 -9.51 -37.26 4.24
C LEU A 197 -10.17 -35.91 3.88
N ASP A 198 -9.48 -34.87 4.32
CA ASP A 198 -9.27 -33.61 3.60
C ASP A 198 -10.51 -32.70 3.37
N GLU A 199 -11.04 -32.14 4.47
CA GLU A 199 -11.86 -30.92 4.47
C GLU A 199 -11.02 -29.65 4.15
N ARG A 200 -10.04 -29.77 3.24
CA ARG A 200 -9.24 -28.64 2.71
C ARG A 200 -9.03 -28.71 1.19
N SER A 201 -9.90 -29.40 0.46
CA SER A 201 -10.05 -29.16 -0.98
C SER A 201 -11.13 -28.11 -1.22
N GLU A 202 -10.68 -26.89 -1.47
CA GLU A 202 -11.54 -25.80 -1.96
C GLU A 202 -12.31 -26.25 -3.21
N GLY A 203 -13.64 -26.15 -3.19
CA GLY A 203 -14.43 -25.98 -4.41
C GLY A 203 -14.80 -27.22 -5.22
N GLU A 204 -14.94 -28.41 -4.61
CA GLU A 204 -15.65 -29.52 -5.28
C GLU A 204 -17.17 -29.30 -5.18
N VAL A 205 -17.70 -28.60 -6.17
CA VAL A 205 -19.14 -28.60 -6.47
C VAL A 205 -19.48 -30.00 -6.95
N LYS A 206 -20.01 -30.84 -6.05
CA LYS A 206 -20.59 -32.13 -6.44
C LYS A 206 -21.71 -31.90 -7.47
N ASP A 207 -21.37 -32.22 -8.71
CA ASP A 207 -22.20 -32.94 -9.67
C ASP A 207 -23.64 -32.44 -9.82
N VAL A 208 -23.80 -31.29 -10.47
CA VAL A 208 -24.86 -31.22 -11.48
C VAL A 208 -24.40 -32.15 -12.59
N LYS A 209 -25.12 -33.26 -12.81
CA LYS A 209 -24.90 -34.17 -13.94
C LYS A 209 -24.95 -33.36 -15.24
N VAL A 210 -23.79 -32.97 -15.74
CA VAL A 210 -23.57 -32.51 -17.11
C VAL A 210 -22.98 -33.72 -17.84
N ASP A 211 -23.51 -33.99 -19.02
CA ASP A 211 -23.33 -35.22 -19.79
C ASP A 211 -21.89 -35.77 -19.80
N ASP A 212 -21.80 -37.11 -19.68
CA ASP A 212 -20.63 -37.96 -19.37
C ASP A 212 -19.43 -37.89 -20.35
N GLN A 213 -19.34 -36.89 -21.23
CA GLN A 213 -18.25 -36.79 -22.21
C GLN A 213 -17.06 -35.91 -21.77
N ASP A 214 -17.23 -35.06 -20.76
CA ASP A 214 -16.18 -34.13 -20.28
C ASP A 214 -15.66 -34.43 -18.86
N ALA A 215 -16.24 -35.40 -18.15
CA ALA A 215 -15.91 -35.70 -16.74
C ALA A 215 -14.55 -36.41 -16.56
N ASP A 216 -14.04 -37.09 -17.58
CA ASP A 216 -12.77 -37.85 -17.51
C ASP A 216 -11.53 -36.95 -17.61
N LEU A 217 -11.66 -35.71 -18.10
CA LEU A 217 -10.55 -34.76 -18.17
C LEU A 217 -10.23 -34.13 -16.81
N ALA A 218 -11.22 -33.98 -15.93
CA ALA A 218 -11.07 -33.37 -14.61
C ALA A 218 -10.46 -34.30 -13.55
N LYS A 219 -10.58 -35.62 -13.71
CA LYS A 219 -10.06 -36.63 -12.76
C LYS A 219 -8.59 -36.99 -12.97
N ASN A 220 -7.95 -36.48 -14.01
CA ASN A 220 -6.54 -36.74 -14.26
C ASN A 220 -5.66 -35.87 -13.33
N PRO A 221 -4.96 -36.45 -12.32
CA PRO A 221 -4.13 -35.69 -11.38
C PRO A 221 -2.97 -34.95 -12.06
N ARG A 222 -2.62 -35.36 -13.30
CA ARG A 222 -1.65 -34.64 -14.15
C ARG A 222 -2.23 -33.34 -14.72
N ILE A 223 -3.50 -33.30 -15.12
CA ILE A 223 -4.12 -32.12 -15.74
C ILE A 223 -4.47 -31.07 -14.66
N THR A 224 -4.95 -31.52 -13.49
CA THR A 224 -5.26 -30.64 -12.34
C THR A 224 -4.02 -30.06 -11.65
N SER A 225 -2.86 -30.70 -11.79
CA SER A 225 -1.58 -30.17 -11.29
C SER A 225 -0.84 -29.28 -12.30
N LEU A 226 -1.10 -29.44 -13.61
CA LEU A 226 -0.48 -28.63 -14.67
C LEU A 226 -1.03 -27.19 -14.76
N ASN A 227 -2.28 -26.97 -14.33
CA ASN A 227 -2.92 -25.64 -14.35
C ASN A 227 -2.79 -24.89 -13.01
N LYS A 228 -1.88 -25.28 -12.11
CA LYS A 228 -1.62 -24.52 -10.89
C LYS A 228 -0.91 -23.22 -11.25
N ASN A 229 -1.47 -22.10 -10.84
CA ASN A 229 -0.82 -20.80 -10.98
C ASN A 229 0.59 -20.88 -10.38
N LEU A 230 1.60 -20.44 -11.15
CA LEU A 230 3.01 -20.46 -10.72
C LEU A 230 3.24 -19.61 -9.46
N ARG A 231 2.38 -18.61 -9.24
CA ARG A 231 2.44 -17.78 -8.04
C ARG A 231 2.04 -18.58 -6.81
N MET A 232 2.98 -18.72 -5.89
CA MET A 232 2.73 -19.26 -4.56
C MET A 232 1.74 -18.37 -3.81
N ARG A 233 0.62 -18.94 -3.35
CA ARG A 233 -0.43 -18.22 -2.63
C ARG A 233 0.00 -17.78 -1.22
N ASN A 234 0.87 -18.56 -0.59
CA ASN A 234 1.35 -18.31 0.79
C ASN A 234 2.29 -17.10 0.87
N ASP A 235 2.93 -16.72 -0.24
CA ASP A 235 3.82 -15.56 -0.30
C ASP A 235 3.04 -14.30 -0.63
N THR A 236 2.88 -13.42 0.37
CA THR A 236 2.29 -12.11 0.18
C THR A 236 3.22 -11.19 -0.62
N VAL A 237 2.66 -10.42 -1.56
CA VAL A 237 3.47 -9.50 -2.36
C VAL A 237 3.94 -8.35 -1.49
N LYS A 238 5.17 -7.88 -1.75
CA LYS A 238 5.81 -6.79 -1.01
C LYS A 238 4.90 -5.56 -0.84
N TYR A 239 4.25 -5.06 -1.90
CA TYR A 239 3.38 -3.87 -1.84
C TYR A 239 2.03 -4.08 -1.13
N LEU A 240 1.64 -5.32 -0.83
CA LEU A 240 0.42 -5.62 -0.07
C LEU A 240 0.69 -5.76 1.44
N ARG A 241 1.95 -5.71 1.86
CA ARG A 241 2.31 -5.83 3.28
C ARG A 241 1.88 -4.61 4.08
N ASN A 242 2.04 -3.42 3.50
CA ASN A 242 1.60 -2.16 4.09
C ASN A 242 0.88 -1.33 3.02
N ILE A 243 -0.46 -1.33 3.05
CA ILE A 243 -1.32 -0.67 2.06
C ILE A 243 -1.62 0.79 2.46
N TRP A 244 -1.51 1.10 3.75
CA TRP A 244 -2.01 2.35 4.33
C TRP A 244 -0.94 3.41 4.51
N ASP A 245 0.33 3.07 4.32
CA ASP A 245 1.47 3.94 4.61
C ASP A 245 2.13 4.42 3.31
N ASP A 246 2.16 5.73 3.13
CA ASP A 246 2.80 6.38 1.99
C ASP A 246 4.34 6.36 2.06
N LYS A 247 4.91 5.98 3.21
CA LYS A 247 6.37 5.91 3.42
C LYS A 247 7.02 4.68 2.78
N VAL A 248 6.23 3.67 2.41
CA VAL A 248 6.74 2.46 1.78
C VAL A 248 6.62 2.58 0.26
N HIS A 249 7.77 2.64 -0.41
CA HIS A 249 7.82 2.71 -1.86
C HIS A 249 8.17 1.36 -2.48
N TYR A 250 7.28 0.85 -3.34
CA TYR A 250 7.53 -0.33 -4.16
C TYR A 250 7.83 0.06 -5.61
N ASP A 251 9.05 -0.23 -6.07
CA ASP A 251 9.41 -0.07 -7.48
C ASP A 251 8.94 -1.30 -8.27
N GLY A 252 7.90 -1.13 -9.09
CA GLY A 252 7.33 -2.19 -9.93
C GLY A 252 8.28 -2.74 -11.00
N LYS A 253 9.33 -1.99 -11.38
CA LYS A 253 10.32 -2.41 -12.38
C LYS A 253 11.34 -3.36 -11.76
N SER A 254 11.99 -2.94 -10.68
CA SER A 254 12.98 -3.77 -9.99
C SER A 254 12.37 -4.77 -9.01
N ARG A 255 11.06 -4.65 -8.75
CA ARG A 255 10.31 -5.41 -7.73
C ARG A 255 10.93 -5.29 -6.33
N ALA A 256 11.54 -4.13 -6.06
CA ALA A 256 12.22 -3.86 -4.80
C ALA A 256 11.39 -2.93 -3.93
N MET A 257 11.37 -3.21 -2.62
CA MET A 257 10.74 -2.33 -1.64
C MET A 257 11.81 -1.46 -0.99
N ARG A 258 11.53 -0.17 -0.91
CA ARG A 258 12.30 0.82 -0.14
C ARG A 258 11.41 1.28 1.00
N VAL A 259 11.94 1.18 2.21
CA VAL A 259 11.29 1.63 3.44
C VAL A 259 12.13 2.79 3.93
N GLU A 260 11.52 3.96 4.08
CA GLU A 260 12.14 5.04 4.83
C GLU A 260 12.09 4.67 6.32
N ALA A 261 13.18 4.93 7.04
CA ALA A 261 13.58 4.24 8.26
C ALA A 261 12.71 4.53 9.51
N GLU A 262 11.41 4.29 9.42
CA GLU A 262 10.51 4.27 10.57
C GLU A 262 9.79 2.93 10.60
N THR A 263 10.20 2.10 11.55
CA THR A 263 9.49 0.87 11.91
C THR A 263 8.11 1.24 12.42
N VAL A 264 7.08 0.87 11.67
CA VAL A 264 5.69 0.90 12.17
C VAL A 264 5.62 -0.03 13.39
N GLU A 265 5.19 0.51 14.54
CA GLU A 265 5.06 -0.25 15.79
C GLU A 265 4.18 -1.50 15.60
N GLY A 266 4.68 -2.67 15.98
CA GLY A 266 3.91 -3.92 16.04
C GLY A 266 3.89 -4.79 14.78
N GLN A 267 4.60 -4.42 13.71
CA GLN A 267 4.86 -5.32 12.57
C GLN A 267 6.33 -5.74 12.55
N GLU A 268 6.62 -6.96 12.05
CA GLU A 268 8.01 -7.32 11.76
C GLU A 268 8.60 -6.23 10.86
N PRO A 269 9.73 -5.63 11.25
CA PRO A 269 10.32 -4.55 10.49
C PRO A 269 10.56 -5.07 9.09
N ILE A 270 9.83 -4.52 8.12
CA ILE A 270 10.07 -4.85 6.72
C ILE A 270 11.42 -4.25 6.40
N MET A 271 12.46 -5.07 6.56
CA MET A 271 13.82 -4.67 6.28
C MET A 271 13.85 -4.21 4.83
N SER A 272 14.24 -2.96 4.62
CA SER A 272 14.38 -2.46 3.27
C SER A 272 15.32 -3.40 2.52
N GLU A 273 15.09 -3.60 1.22
CA GLU A 273 15.93 -4.53 0.47
C GLU A 273 17.40 -4.07 0.44
N LYS A 274 17.62 -2.75 0.58
CA LYS A 274 18.95 -2.13 0.76
C LYS A 274 19.60 -2.51 2.08
N ASP A 275 18.84 -2.58 3.17
CA ASP A 275 19.39 -2.96 4.47
C ASP A 275 19.67 -4.46 4.51
N ARG A 276 18.80 -5.26 3.88
CA ARG A 276 19.04 -6.70 3.70
C ARG A 276 20.28 -7.00 2.88
N LEU A 277 20.67 -6.11 1.96
CA LEU A 277 21.90 -6.23 1.18
C LEU A 277 23.17 -5.95 2.02
N LYS A 278 23.06 -5.25 3.15
CA LYS A 278 24.18 -4.83 4.00
C LYS A 278 24.33 -5.70 5.27
N THR A 279 23.87 -6.94 5.25
CA THR A 279 23.97 -7.86 6.38
C THR A 279 24.78 -9.12 6.00
N GLY A 280 25.21 -9.88 7.01
CA GLY A 280 25.95 -11.13 6.81
C GLY A 280 27.38 -10.93 6.31
N GLU A 281 27.80 -11.75 5.34
CA GLU A 281 29.19 -11.78 4.83
C GLU A 281 29.64 -10.49 4.14
N TYR A 282 28.69 -9.65 3.71
CA TYR A 282 28.99 -8.34 3.12
C TYR A 282 29.88 -7.49 4.04
N LEU A 283 29.63 -7.53 5.36
CA LEU A 283 30.41 -6.76 6.34
C LEU A 283 31.85 -7.26 6.43
N ASN A 284 32.04 -8.59 6.42
CA ASN A 284 33.37 -9.20 6.45
C ASN A 284 34.18 -8.84 5.20
N LEU A 285 33.54 -8.89 4.02
CA LEU A 285 34.17 -8.51 2.76
C LEU A 285 34.50 -7.01 2.72
N LEU A 286 33.63 -6.15 3.27
CA LEU A 286 33.89 -4.72 3.41
C LEU A 286 35.11 -4.44 4.30
N ASP A 287 35.23 -5.14 5.43
CA ASP A 287 36.39 -5.02 6.32
C ASP A 287 37.69 -5.51 5.64
N GLN A 288 37.61 -6.60 4.89
CA GLN A 288 38.73 -7.12 4.09
C GLN A 288 39.15 -6.13 3.01
N ASP A 289 38.20 -5.53 2.28
CA ASP A 289 38.46 -4.49 1.27
C ASP A 289 39.11 -3.25 1.90
N ASN A 290 38.62 -2.83 3.07
CA ASN A 290 39.20 -1.71 3.82
C ASN A 290 40.64 -2.02 4.27
N PHE A 291 40.91 -3.24 4.73
CA PHE A 291 42.26 -3.70 5.07
C PHE A 291 43.19 -3.66 3.85
N VAL A 292 42.76 -4.18 2.70
CA VAL A 292 43.57 -4.18 1.47
C VAL A 292 43.87 -2.76 1.00
N LYS A 293 42.88 -1.84 1.06
CA LYS A 293 43.10 -0.42 0.75
C LYS A 293 44.16 0.21 1.66
N GLN A 294 44.05 -0.02 2.97
CA GLN A 294 45.04 0.49 3.93
C GLN A 294 46.43 -0.10 3.72
N ALA A 295 46.53 -1.39 3.39
CA ALA A 295 47.82 -2.03 3.08
C ALA A 295 48.45 -1.45 1.82
N LYS A 296 47.65 -1.17 0.79
CA LYS A 296 48.08 -0.53 -0.44
C LYS A 296 48.55 0.91 -0.24
N GLU A 297 47.85 1.68 0.59
CA GLU A 297 48.23 3.06 0.93
C GLU A 297 49.56 3.13 1.69
N LYS A 298 49.83 2.14 2.55
CA LYS A 298 51.10 2.03 3.29
C LYS A 298 52.27 1.59 2.40
N GLY A 299 52.01 1.08 1.21
CA GLY A 299 53.03 0.66 0.24
C GLY A 299 53.70 -0.69 0.54
N ASP A 300 53.20 -1.44 1.54
CA ASP A 300 53.88 -2.65 2.03
C ASP A 300 53.65 -3.89 1.16
N VAL A 301 52.49 -4.03 0.50
CA VAL A 301 52.16 -5.24 -0.30
C VAL A 301 51.13 -4.92 -1.40
N GLU A 302 51.36 -5.43 -2.63
CA GLU A 302 50.33 -5.49 -3.67
C GLU A 302 49.30 -6.58 -3.34
N LEU A 303 48.26 -6.22 -2.59
CA LEU A 303 47.10 -7.08 -2.35
C LEU A 303 45.90 -6.56 -3.12
N ASN A 304 45.05 -7.47 -3.62
CA ASN A 304 43.79 -7.13 -4.29
C ASN A 304 42.76 -8.20 -3.95
N THR A 305 41.59 -7.79 -3.46
CA THR A 305 40.49 -8.69 -3.10
C THR A 305 39.85 -9.36 -4.31
N VAL A 306 39.88 -8.73 -5.48
CA VAL A 306 39.32 -9.31 -6.73
C VAL A 306 40.32 -10.20 -7.44
N SER A 307 41.57 -9.76 -7.60
CA SER A 307 42.59 -10.51 -8.35
C SER A 307 43.26 -11.61 -7.52
N MET A 308 43.39 -11.42 -6.21
CA MET A 308 44.08 -12.34 -5.30
C MET A 308 43.25 -12.59 -4.02
N PRO A 309 42.02 -13.14 -4.16
CA PRO A 309 41.06 -13.25 -3.06
C PRO A 309 41.58 -14.11 -1.90
N SER A 310 42.17 -15.26 -2.19
CA SER A 310 42.69 -16.18 -1.16
C SER A 310 43.88 -15.62 -0.40
N GLN A 311 44.79 -14.93 -1.08
CA GLN A 311 45.94 -14.28 -0.46
C GLN A 311 45.50 -13.10 0.42
N ALA A 312 44.55 -12.29 -0.07
CA ALA A 312 43.97 -11.21 0.70
C ALA A 312 43.24 -11.73 1.95
N GLU A 313 42.53 -12.86 1.85
CA GLU A 313 41.82 -13.49 2.96
C GLU A 313 42.79 -14.02 4.02
N LEU A 314 43.85 -14.71 3.60
CA LEU A 314 44.89 -15.21 4.49
C LEU A 314 45.63 -14.06 5.21
N ALA A 315 45.96 -13.00 4.48
CA ALA A 315 46.56 -11.80 5.04
C ALA A 315 45.62 -11.12 6.04
N PHE A 316 44.33 -11.00 5.74
CA PHE A 316 43.32 -10.43 6.63
C PHE A 316 43.11 -11.29 7.90
N ARG A 317 43.09 -12.62 7.78
CA ARG A 317 43.07 -13.54 8.93
C ARG A 317 44.29 -13.40 9.82
N ASN A 318 45.48 -13.29 9.23
CA ASN A 318 46.70 -13.07 9.99
C ASN A 318 46.69 -11.69 10.65
N PHE A 319 46.24 -10.65 9.95
CA PHE A 319 46.08 -9.30 10.49
C PHE A 319 45.10 -9.27 11.67
N THR A 320 43.93 -9.90 11.56
CA THR A 320 42.94 -9.94 12.65
C THR A 320 43.45 -10.70 13.88
N LYS A 321 44.17 -11.82 13.69
CA LYS A 321 44.87 -12.53 14.78
C LYS A 321 45.92 -11.64 15.45
N ASN A 322 46.81 -11.04 14.66
CA ASN A 322 47.88 -10.18 15.18
C ASN A 322 47.32 -8.92 15.84
N LYS A 323 46.24 -8.34 15.29
CA LYS A 323 45.53 -7.21 15.87
C LYS A 323 44.99 -7.56 17.26
N LYS A 324 44.39 -8.74 17.45
CA LYS A 324 43.94 -9.19 18.78
C LYS A 324 45.10 -9.25 19.78
N VAL A 325 46.23 -9.86 19.39
CA VAL A 325 47.44 -9.95 20.24
C VAL A 325 47.98 -8.56 20.58
N LEU A 326 48.11 -7.67 19.60
CA LEU A 326 48.58 -6.30 19.84
C LEU A 326 47.63 -5.49 20.73
N MET A 327 46.33 -5.71 20.64
CA MET A 327 45.36 -5.04 21.50
C MET A 327 45.47 -5.53 22.95
N THR A 328 45.67 -6.83 23.18
CA THR A 328 45.88 -7.35 24.55
C THR A 328 47.22 -6.90 25.14
N GLU A 329 48.28 -6.83 24.34
CA GLU A 329 49.57 -6.25 24.78
C GLU A 329 49.45 -4.77 25.13
N LYS A 330 48.78 -3.97 24.29
CA LYS A 330 48.52 -2.56 24.58
C LYS A 330 47.71 -2.39 25.86
N GLN A 331 46.72 -3.24 26.08
CA GLN A 331 45.90 -3.23 27.28
C GLN A 331 46.76 -3.49 28.53
N LYS A 332 47.66 -4.49 28.49
CA LYS A 332 48.61 -4.76 29.60
C LYS A 332 49.52 -3.57 29.90
N VAL A 333 50.11 -2.97 28.87
CA VAL A 333 50.97 -1.77 29.03
C VAL A 333 50.18 -0.60 29.62
N LEU A 334 48.90 -0.46 29.25
CA LEU A 334 48.02 0.55 29.84
C LEU A 334 47.80 0.31 31.33
N PHE A 335 47.52 -0.94 31.73
CA PHE A 335 47.33 -1.32 33.13
C PHE A 335 48.59 -1.10 33.96
N GLU A 336 49.77 -1.40 33.42
CA GLU A 336 51.05 -1.16 34.12
C GLU A 336 51.32 0.33 34.34
N LYS A 337 50.94 1.20 33.39
CA LYS A 337 51.18 2.65 33.47
C LYS A 337 50.17 3.40 34.32
N TYR A 338 48.90 3.01 34.25
CA TYR A 338 47.80 3.79 34.79
C TYR A 338 46.98 3.07 35.87
N GLY A 339 47.24 1.79 36.15
CA GLY A 339 46.43 0.98 37.06
C GLY A 339 45.05 0.59 36.46
N GLY A 340 44.15 0.01 37.27
CA GLY A 340 42.77 -0.30 36.85
C GLY A 340 42.50 -1.75 36.43
N GLN A 341 43.40 -2.67 36.75
CA GLN A 341 43.23 -4.12 36.51
C GLN A 341 42.02 -4.70 37.28
N GLU A 342 41.64 -4.06 38.38
CA GLU A 342 40.47 -4.38 39.20
C GLU A 342 39.11 -4.08 38.54
N HIS A 343 39.09 -3.28 37.46
CA HIS A 343 37.89 -2.99 36.69
C HIS A 343 37.75 -3.86 35.43
N GLU A 344 38.71 -4.76 35.17
CA GLU A 344 38.59 -5.70 34.08
C GLU A 344 37.53 -6.74 34.43
N MET A 345 36.39 -6.68 33.73
CA MET A 345 35.34 -7.67 33.92
C MET A 345 35.86 -9.06 33.55
N THR A 346 35.63 -10.03 34.43
CA THR A 346 35.96 -11.43 34.14
C THR A 346 35.15 -11.91 32.94
N ASP A 347 35.68 -12.88 32.19
CA ASP A 347 35.03 -13.38 30.98
C ASP A 347 33.65 -13.99 31.29
N ASP A 348 33.47 -14.57 32.48
CA ASP A 348 32.18 -15.05 32.97
C ASP A 348 31.15 -13.91 33.11
N VAL A 349 31.57 -12.75 33.63
CA VAL A 349 30.69 -11.58 33.77
C VAL A 349 30.36 -10.96 32.42
N LYS A 350 31.32 -10.94 31.47
CA LYS A 350 31.04 -10.51 30.09
C LYS A 350 30.01 -11.41 29.41
N GLN A 351 30.13 -12.73 29.59
CA GLN A 351 29.16 -13.69 29.05
C GLN A 351 27.78 -13.49 29.68
N GLN A 352 27.70 -13.32 31.00
CA GLN A 352 26.43 -13.02 31.68
C GLN A 352 25.78 -11.73 31.16
N ILE A 353 26.55 -10.66 30.93
CA ILE A 353 26.03 -9.41 30.35
C ILE A 353 25.50 -9.65 28.93
N ILE A 354 26.19 -10.44 28.11
CA ILE A 354 25.73 -10.78 26.75
C ILE A 354 24.42 -11.58 26.84
N GLU A 355 24.36 -12.60 27.69
CA GLU A 355 23.14 -13.40 27.89
C GLU A 355 21.97 -12.56 28.43
N GLU A 356 22.22 -11.63 29.34
CA GLU A 356 21.22 -10.70 29.84
C GLU A 356 20.72 -9.75 28.73
N GLN A 357 21.61 -9.26 27.87
CA GLN A 357 21.24 -8.44 26.72
C GLN A 357 20.44 -9.24 25.68
N GLU A 358 20.83 -10.49 25.40
CA GLU A 358 20.10 -11.37 24.49
C GLU A 358 18.69 -11.67 25.01
N LYS A 359 18.56 -12.01 26.30
CA LYS A 359 17.25 -12.18 26.97
C LYS A 359 16.42 -10.90 26.94
N ALA A 360 17.01 -9.73 27.20
CA ALA A 360 16.30 -8.46 27.13
C ALA A 360 15.78 -8.14 25.73
N ILE A 361 16.54 -8.49 24.68
CA ILE A 361 16.12 -8.35 23.28
C ILE A 361 14.97 -9.33 22.95
N GLU A 362 15.06 -10.57 23.42
CA GLU A 362 13.99 -11.57 23.25
C GLU A 362 12.70 -11.17 23.97
N ASP A 363 12.82 -10.70 25.22
CA ASP A 363 11.70 -10.17 26.00
C ASP A 363 11.08 -8.95 25.34
N TYR A 364 11.90 -8.03 24.80
CA TYR A 364 11.43 -6.87 24.05
C TYR A 364 10.65 -7.28 22.79
N LYS A 365 11.13 -8.28 22.04
CA LYS A 365 10.42 -8.84 20.87
C LYS A 365 9.10 -9.51 21.28
N ALA A 366 9.07 -10.25 22.38
CA ALA A 366 7.87 -10.90 22.90
C ALA A 366 6.82 -9.88 23.41
N GLN A 367 7.28 -8.81 24.05
CA GLN A 367 6.43 -7.70 24.49
C GLN A 367 5.83 -6.92 23.31
N MET A 368 6.63 -6.64 22.28
CA MET A 368 6.16 -6.06 21.00
C MET A 368 5.09 -6.92 20.33
N ALA A 369 5.18 -8.25 20.44
CA ALA A 369 4.19 -9.16 19.88
C ALA A 369 2.87 -9.22 20.67
N THR A 370 2.86 -8.83 21.96
CA THR A 370 1.76 -9.18 22.88
C THR A 370 0.80 -8.07 23.29
N LYS A 371 1.16 -6.76 23.37
CA LYS A 371 0.17 -5.62 23.43
C LYS A 371 0.77 -4.23 23.75
N LYS A 372 0.05 -3.20 23.23
CA LYS A 372 -0.11 -1.80 23.68
C LYS A 372 0.79 -1.37 24.87
N VAL A 373 1.76 -0.52 24.57
CA VAL A 373 2.71 -0.01 25.57
C VAL A 373 2.04 1.02 26.49
N GLU A 374 1.83 0.65 27.75
CA GLU A 374 1.75 1.63 28.83
C GLU A 374 3.13 2.25 29.04
N LYS A 375 3.24 3.56 28.87
CA LYS A 375 4.47 4.31 29.15
C LYS A 375 4.82 4.16 30.63
N LYS A 376 5.84 3.36 30.95
CA LYS A 376 6.48 3.42 32.27
C LYS A 376 7.02 4.84 32.45
N ARG A 377 6.53 5.52 33.49
CA ARG A 377 7.07 6.80 33.97
C ARG A 377 8.56 6.60 34.23
N ILE A 378 9.39 7.36 33.53
CA ILE A 378 10.81 7.52 33.86
C ILE A 378 10.84 8.07 35.28
N LYS A 379 11.43 7.33 36.21
CA LYS A 379 11.74 7.88 37.55
C LYS A 379 12.76 8.99 37.33
N GLU A 380 12.47 10.17 37.86
CA GLU A 380 13.41 11.29 37.93
C GLU A 380 14.76 10.78 38.45
N GLN A 381 15.84 11.15 37.76
CA GLN A 381 17.19 10.77 38.14
C GLN A 381 17.49 11.33 39.52
N GLU A 382 18.13 10.52 40.37
CA GLU A 382 18.58 10.95 41.68
C GLU A 382 19.73 11.96 41.51
N ASP A 383 19.50 13.21 41.90
CA ASP A 383 20.45 14.34 41.76
C ASP A 383 21.68 14.25 42.69
N ASP A 384 21.83 13.16 43.44
CA ASP A 384 22.87 12.95 44.46
C ASP A 384 23.90 11.87 44.07
N ILE A 385 24.30 11.84 42.80
CA ILE A 385 25.42 11.01 42.34
C ILE A 385 26.68 11.86 42.33
N TYR A 386 27.63 11.54 43.21
CA TYR A 386 28.91 12.23 43.38
C TYR A 386 30.06 11.39 42.76
N PRO A 387 30.28 11.43 41.44
CA PRO A 387 31.38 10.70 40.83
C PRO A 387 32.73 11.26 41.29
N ASN A 388 33.77 10.42 41.40
CA ASN A 388 35.17 10.82 41.56
C ASN A 388 35.51 11.75 42.75
N GLY A 389 34.85 11.58 43.91
CA GLY A 389 35.25 12.25 45.16
C GLY A 389 34.81 13.71 45.29
N HIS A 390 33.83 14.14 44.49
CA HIS A 390 33.20 15.46 44.64
C HIS A 390 32.23 15.49 45.83
N THR A 391 32.11 16.64 46.51
CA THR A 391 31.22 16.85 47.67
C THR A 391 29.92 17.60 47.34
N TYR A 392 29.75 18.05 46.10
CA TYR A 392 28.56 18.74 45.60
C TYR A 392 28.20 18.26 44.19
N PRO A 393 26.91 18.20 43.82
CA PRO A 393 26.49 17.92 42.44
C PRO A 393 26.99 19.03 41.50
N TRP A 394 27.31 18.66 40.26
CA TRP A 394 27.85 19.60 39.27
C TRP A 394 26.83 20.68 38.92
N GLY A 395 27.08 21.91 39.41
CA GLY A 395 26.27 23.08 39.07
C GLY A 395 26.84 23.85 37.89
N SER A 396 25.99 24.45 37.05
CA SER A 396 26.44 25.45 36.09
C SER A 396 26.67 26.79 36.79
N PHE A 397 27.85 27.38 36.58
CA PHE A 397 28.25 28.68 37.09
C PHE A 397 28.64 29.59 35.92
N LYS A 398 28.12 30.81 35.90
CA LYS A 398 28.37 31.77 34.83
C LYS A 398 29.37 32.83 35.28
N HIS A 399 30.56 32.84 34.67
CA HIS A 399 31.59 33.83 34.95
C HIS A 399 31.47 35.01 33.96
N PRO A 400 31.52 36.28 34.41
CA PRO A 400 31.33 37.46 33.55
C PRO A 400 32.27 37.53 32.33
N THR A 401 33.49 37.02 32.48
CA THR A 401 34.55 37.07 31.44
C THR A 401 34.75 35.77 30.68
N PHE A 402 34.39 34.63 31.26
CA PHE A 402 34.72 33.30 30.72
C PHE A 402 33.49 32.49 30.27
N GLY A 403 32.28 33.06 30.41
CA GLY A 403 31.04 32.41 30.01
C GLY A 403 30.56 31.37 31.02
N GLU A 404 29.75 30.44 30.53
CA GLU A 404 29.18 29.35 31.34
C GLU A 404 30.22 28.25 31.56
N GLY A 405 30.46 27.90 32.81
CA GLY A 405 31.33 26.79 33.23
C GLY A 405 30.65 25.94 34.28
N TYR A 406 31.28 24.84 34.67
CA TYR A 406 30.77 23.96 35.73
C TYR A 406 31.55 24.24 37.02
N LYS A 407 30.83 24.39 38.13
CA LYS A 407 31.41 24.55 39.46
C LYS A 407 31.13 23.28 40.26
N CYS A 408 32.20 22.68 40.79
CA CYS A 408 32.12 21.69 41.86
C CYS A 408 31.83 22.37 43.19
#